data_AF-A0A0B4EQ16-F1
#
_entry.id   AF-A0A0B4EQ16-F1
#
_cell.length_a   1.000
_cell.length_b   1.000
_cell.length_c   1.000
_cell.angle_alpha   90.00
_cell.angle_beta   90.00
_cell.angle_gamma   90.00
#
_symmetry.space_group_name_H-M   'P 1'
#
loop_
_entity.id
_entity.type
_entity.pdbx_description
1 polymer ?
#
loop_
_entity_poly.entity_id
_entity_poly.type
_entity_poly.pdbx_seq_one_letter_code
_entity_poly.pdbx_strand_id
1 'polypeptide(L)'
;MDAQVKGISDVIGNGKDGRDGKDGKDGAGQYGPSGKDGLNGKDLTEKVNAIRNGEAGAVVYTDKDGNRLAKANDGKYYLADKVKKDGSTEAGATAVETKDIRLSLVNSEGETTKPTILANVADGKVEKGSKEAVNGGQLAETNGKVEQLENTVAANSKFKFTTDEGEAREHSLTDNLNIKGDNNISVTSKDKDNIQIALKDDISVKTIKAGATDDKGNLTSGVTAGKEGLMYKSEDGTKIVINKDGIDAGEKKISHVADGEVSKDSQDAVNGKQLYATNQRIDEIENVNKKVIEKVNNNSHRIDKLDKKVNKGLANAAAMSGVEFMDIGVNQATVAAAVGGYKGTQAVAVGVQGAPTENIRINAKMALTPGSHVESMYSVGAAYRFNFK
;
A
#
# COMPACT_ATOMS: atom_id res chain seq x y z
N MET A 1 -2.02 110.46 82.24
CA MET A 1 -2.85 109.24 82.25
C MET A 1 -2.86 108.70 80.83
N ASP A 2 -2.32 107.50 80.68
CA ASP A 2 -2.51 106.49 79.64
C ASP A 2 -2.89 106.92 78.23
N ALA A 3 -1.96 106.72 77.30
CA ALA A 3 -2.30 106.36 75.92
C ALA A 3 -1.61 105.02 75.61
N GLN A 4 -2.46 104.02 75.40
CA GLN A 4 -2.17 102.61 75.22
C GLN A 4 -1.09 102.33 74.17
N VAL A 5 -0.23 101.36 74.49
CA VAL A 5 0.56 100.63 73.49
C VAL A 5 -0.40 100.03 72.47
N LYS A 6 -0.43 100.61 71.27
CA LYS A 6 -1.14 100.06 70.11
C LYS A 6 -0.44 98.73 69.76
N GLY A 7 -1.16 97.63 69.95
CA GLY A 7 -0.62 96.28 69.86
C GLY A 7 -0.02 95.94 68.50
N ILE A 8 0.91 94.98 68.53
CA ILE A 8 1.58 94.30 67.40
C ILE A 8 0.61 93.81 66.29
N SER A 9 -0.70 93.77 66.54
CA SER A 9 -1.74 93.44 65.56
C SER A 9 -1.78 94.36 64.34
N ASP A 10 -1.36 95.62 64.46
CA ASP A 10 -1.39 96.57 63.34
C ASP A 10 -0.16 96.48 62.42
N VAL A 11 0.89 95.74 62.81
CA VAL A 11 2.13 95.57 62.01
C VAL A 11 2.11 94.30 61.17
N ILE A 12 1.17 93.39 61.43
CA ILE A 12 0.97 92.19 60.61
C ILE A 12 0.06 92.59 59.45
N GLY A 13 0.64 93.02 58.33
CA GLY A 13 -0.08 93.13 57.07
C GLY A 13 -0.88 91.84 56.84
N ASN A 14 -2.15 91.97 56.48
CA ASN A 14 -3.17 90.91 56.46
C ASN A 14 -2.89 89.75 55.47
N GLY A 15 -1.67 89.65 54.93
CA GLY A 15 -1.19 88.50 54.15
C GLY A 15 -2.00 88.21 52.89
N LYS A 16 -2.90 89.10 52.51
CA LYS A 16 -3.65 89.06 51.26
C LYS A 16 -2.72 89.58 50.18
N ASP A 17 -2.58 88.83 49.10
CA ASP A 17 -1.83 89.29 47.94
C ASP A 17 -2.51 90.57 47.43
N GLY A 18 -1.82 91.71 47.56
CA GLY A 18 -2.39 93.04 47.38
C GLY A 18 -2.28 93.87 48.66
N ARG A 19 -1.19 94.65 48.76
CA ARG A 19 -0.95 95.55 49.88
C ARG A 19 -2.11 96.56 49.98
N ASP A 20 -2.74 96.61 51.14
CA ASP A 20 -3.61 97.67 51.66
C ASP A 20 -4.72 98.20 50.73
N GLY A 21 -5.90 97.60 50.84
CA GLY A 21 -7.16 98.34 50.75
C GLY A 21 -7.60 98.88 49.39
N LYS A 22 -7.06 98.38 48.27
CA LYS A 22 -7.65 98.48 46.93
C LYS A 22 -7.37 97.23 46.12
N ASP A 23 -8.38 96.75 45.39
CA ASP A 23 -8.25 95.61 44.47
C ASP A 23 -7.10 95.84 43.50
N GLY A 24 -6.11 94.95 43.51
CA GLY A 24 -5.13 94.86 42.45
C GLY A 24 -5.82 94.40 41.19
N LYS A 25 -6.26 95.36 40.36
CA LYS A 25 -6.64 95.10 38.97
C LYS A 25 -5.41 94.50 38.29
N ASP A 26 -5.51 93.23 37.95
CA ASP A 26 -4.53 92.43 37.21
C ASP A 26 -3.30 91.89 37.98
N GLY A 27 -3.53 91.29 39.16
CA GLY A 27 -2.55 90.38 39.78
C GLY A 27 -2.59 88.96 39.18
N ALA A 28 -1.47 88.24 39.19
CA ALA A 28 -1.25 86.92 38.58
C ALA A 28 -2.24 85.77 38.96
N GLY A 29 -3.22 86.01 39.83
CA GLY A 29 -4.18 85.02 40.30
C GLY A 29 -5.35 84.73 39.35
N GLN A 30 -5.68 85.63 38.40
CA GLN A 30 -6.84 85.42 37.50
C GLN A 30 -6.60 84.39 36.38
N TYR A 31 -5.34 84.02 36.13
CA TYR A 31 -4.96 83.06 35.07
C TYR A 31 -4.16 81.86 35.60
N GLY A 32 -3.96 81.75 36.91
CA GLY A 32 -3.25 80.64 37.56
C GLY A 32 -4.18 79.67 38.29
N PRO A 33 -3.65 78.55 38.83
CA PRO A 33 -4.43 77.57 39.58
C PRO A 33 -5.24 78.16 40.74
N SER A 34 -4.77 79.28 41.31
CA SER A 34 -5.41 80.01 42.42
C SER A 34 -6.70 80.75 42.04
N GLY A 35 -6.99 80.89 40.75
CA GLY A 35 -8.24 81.46 40.27
C GLY A 35 -9.42 80.52 40.45
N LYS A 36 -9.19 79.20 40.33
CA LYS A 36 -10.24 78.16 40.39
C LYS A 36 -10.32 77.44 41.74
N ASP A 37 -9.35 77.61 42.62
CA ASP A 37 -9.41 77.11 44.00
C ASP A 37 -10.10 78.10 44.98
N GLY A 38 -10.50 79.28 44.50
CA GLY A 38 -11.24 80.27 45.29
C GLY A 38 -10.37 81.03 46.31
N LEU A 39 -9.03 80.92 46.22
CA LEU A 39 -8.10 81.53 47.18
C LEU A 39 -7.60 82.93 46.83
N ASN A 40 -7.96 83.46 45.66
CA ASN A 40 -7.64 84.84 45.32
C ASN A 40 -8.29 85.83 46.32
N GLY A 41 -7.51 86.80 46.81
CA GLY A 41 -7.97 87.80 47.78
C GLY A 41 -8.16 87.30 49.22
N LYS A 42 -7.79 86.04 49.50
CA LYS A 42 -7.83 85.42 50.83
C LYS A 42 -6.58 85.72 51.64
N ASP A 43 -6.73 85.77 52.97
CA ASP A 43 -5.57 85.95 53.85
C ASP A 43 -4.72 84.67 53.94
N LEU A 44 -3.52 84.80 54.51
CA LEU A 44 -2.59 83.68 54.64
C LEU A 44 -3.17 82.51 55.44
N THR A 45 -4.03 82.78 56.44
CA THR A 45 -4.66 81.75 57.26
C THR A 45 -5.69 80.97 56.45
N GLU A 46 -6.52 81.68 55.68
CA GLU A 46 -7.49 81.08 54.76
C GLU A 46 -6.79 80.23 53.68
N LYS A 47 -5.70 80.73 53.07
CA LYS A 47 -4.91 79.99 52.07
C LYS A 47 -4.28 78.72 52.65
N VAL A 48 -3.68 78.81 53.84
CA VAL A 48 -3.07 77.67 54.53
C VAL A 48 -4.13 76.63 54.92
N ASN A 49 -5.29 77.06 55.39
CA ASN A 49 -6.38 76.15 55.73
C ASN A 49 -6.94 75.43 54.49
N ALA A 50 -7.07 76.10 53.35
CA ALA A 50 -7.52 75.46 52.11
C ALA A 50 -6.52 74.40 51.61
N ILE A 51 -5.21 74.64 51.72
CA ILE A 51 -4.21 73.61 51.41
C ILE A 51 -4.31 72.43 52.38
N ARG A 52 -4.45 72.71 53.69
CA ARG A 52 -4.61 71.67 54.73
C ARG A 52 -5.87 70.84 54.54
N ASN A 53 -6.97 71.47 54.12
CA ASN A 53 -8.27 70.82 53.91
C ASN A 53 -8.36 70.11 52.55
N GLY A 54 -7.33 70.25 51.70
CA GLY A 54 -7.28 69.65 50.37
C GLY A 54 -8.09 70.39 49.30
N GLU A 55 -8.51 71.62 49.59
CA GLU A 55 -9.27 72.49 48.69
C GLU A 55 -8.37 73.16 47.64
N ALA A 56 -7.06 73.29 47.92
CA ALA A 56 -6.07 73.91 47.05
C ALA A 56 -4.72 73.18 47.05
N GLY A 57 -4.01 73.25 45.91
CA GLY A 57 -2.71 72.59 45.71
C GLY A 57 -2.58 71.98 44.32
N ALA A 58 -1.40 71.42 44.01
CA ALA A 58 -1.19 70.68 42.76
C ALA A 58 -1.92 69.31 42.76
N VAL A 59 -2.27 68.83 43.95
CA VAL A 59 -3.00 67.59 44.18
C VAL A 59 -4.10 67.87 45.22
N VAL A 60 -5.32 67.41 44.94
CA VAL A 60 -6.51 67.66 45.79
C VAL A 60 -7.36 66.41 45.91
N TYR A 61 -8.28 66.41 46.89
CA TYR A 61 -9.29 65.35 47.00
C TYR A 61 -10.50 65.69 46.13
N THR A 62 -11.00 64.70 45.41
CA THR A 62 -12.18 64.83 44.54
C THR A 62 -13.16 63.70 44.74
N ASP A 63 -14.41 63.89 44.34
CA ASP A 63 -15.35 62.79 44.16
C ASP A 63 -15.06 62.00 42.87
N LYS A 64 -15.87 60.97 42.62
CA LYS A 64 -15.80 60.16 41.40
C LYS A 64 -15.97 60.94 40.09
N ASP A 65 -16.55 62.13 40.13
CA ASP A 65 -16.84 63.00 38.98
C ASP A 65 -15.77 64.10 38.83
N GLY A 66 -14.78 64.14 39.73
CA GLY A 66 -13.67 65.09 39.71
C GLY A 66 -13.99 66.42 40.42
N ASN A 67 -15.14 66.54 41.09
CA ASN A 67 -15.49 67.74 41.86
C ASN A 67 -14.64 67.80 43.13
N ARG A 68 -14.14 68.99 43.48
CA ARG A 68 -13.27 69.18 44.66
C ARG A 68 -14.02 68.90 45.96
N LEU A 69 -13.34 68.24 46.88
CA LEU A 69 -13.84 67.94 48.21
C LEU A 69 -13.09 68.73 49.28
N ALA A 70 -13.82 69.11 50.33
CA ALA A 70 -13.31 69.76 51.52
C ALA A 70 -13.64 68.90 52.75
N LYS A 71 -12.72 68.87 53.71
CA LYS A 71 -12.93 68.16 54.98
C LYS A 71 -13.62 69.09 55.99
N ALA A 72 -14.81 68.72 56.45
CA ALA A 72 -15.55 69.48 57.45
C ALA A 72 -15.10 69.15 58.89
N ASN A 73 -15.59 69.90 59.88
CA ASN A 73 -15.26 69.75 61.30
C ASN A 73 -15.62 68.37 61.88
N ASP A 74 -16.53 67.64 61.25
CA ASP A 74 -16.89 66.26 61.62
C ASP A 74 -15.88 65.21 61.11
N GLY A 75 -14.85 65.66 60.38
CA GLY A 75 -13.80 64.81 59.82
C GLY A 75 -14.17 64.10 58.52
N LYS A 76 -15.35 64.37 57.93
CA LYS A 76 -15.79 63.78 56.67
C LYS A 76 -15.57 64.75 55.49
N TYR A 77 -15.54 64.19 54.28
CA TYR A 77 -15.40 64.97 53.05
C TYR A 77 -16.76 65.29 52.45
N TYR A 78 -16.93 66.54 52.03
CA TYR A 78 -18.12 67.06 51.33
C TYR A 78 -17.67 67.82 50.08
N LEU A 79 -18.57 68.09 49.14
CA LEU A 79 -18.28 69.02 48.05
C LEU A 79 -17.78 70.36 48.61
N ALA A 80 -16.73 70.92 48.01
CA ALA A 80 -16.06 72.10 48.56
C ALA A 80 -17.00 73.32 48.66
N ASP A 81 -17.97 73.46 47.76
CA ASP A 81 -19.01 74.50 47.81
C ASP A 81 -20.06 74.29 48.92
N LYS A 82 -20.04 73.15 49.61
CA LYS A 82 -20.94 72.78 50.71
C LYS A 82 -20.30 72.82 52.09
N VAL A 83 -19.04 73.23 52.18
CA VAL A 83 -18.34 73.47 53.45
C VAL A 83 -18.16 74.96 53.65
N LYS A 84 -18.65 75.48 54.78
CA LYS A 84 -18.55 76.90 55.13
C LYS A 84 -17.16 77.21 55.68
N LYS A 85 -16.83 78.50 55.73
CA LYS A 85 -15.53 79.01 56.21
C LYS A 85 -15.19 78.63 57.65
N ASP A 86 -16.19 78.38 58.50
CA ASP A 86 -16.01 77.93 59.88
C ASP A 86 -15.83 76.40 60.00
N GLY A 87 -15.78 75.69 58.86
CA GLY A 87 -15.66 74.24 58.76
C GLY A 87 -16.98 73.48 59.02
N SER A 88 -18.10 74.19 59.24
CA SER A 88 -19.43 73.58 59.30
C SER A 88 -19.99 73.33 57.90
N THR A 89 -20.89 72.36 57.76
CA THR A 89 -21.52 72.04 56.47
C THR A 89 -22.77 72.89 56.20
N GLU A 90 -23.13 73.05 54.93
CA GLU A 90 -24.46 73.52 54.56
C GLU A 90 -25.55 72.55 55.03
N ALA A 91 -26.71 73.09 55.43
CA ALA A 91 -27.83 72.25 55.86
C ALA A 91 -28.28 71.34 54.70
N GLY A 92 -28.28 70.03 54.92
CA GLY A 92 -28.60 69.03 53.90
C GLY A 92 -27.42 68.56 53.05
N ALA A 93 -26.20 69.05 53.31
CA ALA A 93 -24.99 68.54 52.65
C ALA A 93 -24.80 67.05 52.99
N THR A 94 -24.52 66.24 51.96
CA THR A 94 -24.28 64.81 52.11
C THR A 94 -22.79 64.53 52.04
N ALA A 95 -22.28 63.73 52.99
CA ALA A 95 -20.88 63.34 53.00
C ALA A 95 -20.58 62.41 51.82
N VAL A 96 -19.40 62.56 51.22
CA VAL A 96 -18.91 61.65 50.20
C VAL A 96 -18.33 60.41 50.86
N GLU A 97 -18.76 59.24 50.40
CA GLU A 97 -18.30 57.94 50.89
C GLU A 97 -16.80 57.76 50.62
N THR A 98 -16.05 57.20 51.58
CA THR A 98 -14.57 57.13 51.52
C THR A 98 -14.05 56.40 50.28
N LYS A 99 -14.76 55.39 49.79
CA LYS A 99 -14.41 54.64 48.56
C LYS A 99 -14.50 55.47 47.27
N ASP A 100 -15.28 56.55 47.30
CA ASP A 100 -15.53 57.43 46.15
C ASP A 100 -14.63 58.67 46.16
N ILE A 101 -13.83 58.84 47.21
CA ILE A 101 -12.83 59.90 47.33
C ILE A 101 -11.59 59.48 46.54
N ARG A 102 -11.15 60.36 45.64
CA ARG A 102 -9.95 60.18 44.81
C ARG A 102 -8.94 61.27 45.11
N LEU A 103 -7.67 60.92 44.94
CA LEU A 103 -6.60 61.91 44.85
C LEU A 103 -6.47 62.31 43.37
N SER A 104 -6.55 63.58 43.06
CA SER A 104 -6.51 64.09 41.68
C SER A 104 -5.50 65.20 41.52
N LEU A 105 -4.87 65.25 40.35
CA LEU A 105 -4.01 66.35 39.95
C LEU A 105 -4.85 67.55 39.53
N VAL A 106 -4.30 68.73 39.74
CA VAL A 106 -4.83 69.98 39.23
C VAL A 106 -4.05 70.37 37.98
N ASN A 107 -4.74 70.58 36.85
CA ASN A 107 -4.09 70.97 35.61
C ASN A 107 -3.57 72.43 35.67
N SER A 108 -2.85 72.88 34.64
CA SER A 108 -2.32 74.25 34.57
C SER A 108 -3.39 75.34 34.59
N GLU A 109 -4.64 74.99 34.26
CA GLU A 109 -5.82 75.87 34.26
C GLU A 109 -6.57 75.86 35.60
N GLY A 110 -6.08 75.12 36.61
CA GLY A 110 -6.72 74.99 37.93
C GLY A 110 -7.87 73.99 38.01
N GLU A 111 -8.09 73.17 36.98
CA GLU A 111 -9.19 72.21 36.90
C GLU A 111 -8.78 70.81 37.34
N THR A 112 -9.76 70.06 37.85
CA THR A 112 -9.62 68.66 38.29
C THR A 112 -10.40 67.69 37.40
N THR A 113 -11.21 68.21 36.47
CA THR A 113 -12.11 67.44 35.60
C THR A 113 -11.54 67.21 34.20
N LYS A 114 -10.47 67.91 33.81
CA LYS A 114 -9.72 67.66 32.57
C LYS A 114 -8.41 66.92 32.87
N PRO A 115 -8.07 65.87 32.11
CA PRO A 115 -6.81 65.15 32.29
C PRO A 115 -5.58 66.06 32.17
N THR A 116 -4.52 65.72 32.91
CA THR A 116 -3.20 66.36 32.81
C THR A 116 -2.11 65.30 32.93
N ILE A 117 -0.89 65.63 32.51
CA ILE A 117 0.27 64.73 32.56
C ILE A 117 0.96 64.88 33.93
N LEU A 118 1.22 63.75 34.59
CA LEU A 118 2.15 63.69 35.72
C LEU A 118 3.56 63.40 35.17
N ALA A 119 4.42 64.41 35.16
CA ALA A 119 5.80 64.29 34.69
C ALA A 119 6.78 64.06 35.85
N ASN A 120 8.04 63.73 35.52
CA ASN A 120 9.14 63.51 36.47
C ASN A 120 8.90 62.41 37.51
N VAL A 121 8.10 61.40 37.14
CA VAL A 121 7.93 60.18 37.94
C VAL A 121 9.12 59.25 37.68
N ALA A 122 9.97 59.07 38.68
CA ALA A 122 11.02 58.04 38.64
C ALA A 122 10.39 56.64 38.47
N ASP A 123 11.17 55.69 37.97
CA ASP A 123 10.71 54.31 37.82
C ASP A 123 10.26 53.75 39.18
N GLY A 124 9.01 53.30 39.24
CA GLY A 124 8.47 52.63 40.42
C GLY A 124 8.96 51.19 40.51
N LYS A 125 9.05 50.64 41.70
CA LYS A 125 9.40 49.24 41.90
C LYS A 125 8.29 48.32 41.38
N VAL A 126 8.55 47.56 40.33
CA VAL A 126 7.59 46.61 39.75
C VAL A 126 7.75 45.23 40.40
N GLU A 127 7.10 45.04 41.55
CA GLU A 127 7.06 43.75 42.26
C GLU A 127 5.71 43.50 42.94
N LYS A 128 5.45 42.25 43.33
CA LYS A 128 4.20 41.86 43.99
C LYS A 128 4.01 42.65 45.28
N GLY A 129 2.90 43.39 45.37
CA GLY A 129 2.53 44.17 46.55
C GLY A 129 3.02 45.62 46.55
N SER A 130 3.82 46.03 45.55
CA SER A 130 4.24 47.43 45.39
C SER A 130 3.05 48.38 45.32
N LYS A 131 3.23 49.57 45.91
CA LYS A 131 2.27 50.68 45.92
C LYS A 131 2.84 51.92 45.22
N GLU A 132 4.00 51.77 44.58
CA GLU A 132 4.65 52.84 43.84
C GLU A 132 3.95 53.05 42.48
N ALA A 133 3.97 54.29 41.99
CA ALA A 133 3.45 54.60 40.67
C ALA A 133 4.44 54.12 39.60
N VAL A 134 3.94 53.53 38.53
CA VAL A 134 4.74 53.18 37.35
C VAL A 134 4.61 54.27 36.30
N ASN A 135 5.70 54.56 35.59
CA ASN A 135 5.69 55.53 34.51
C ASN A 135 5.51 54.87 33.13
N GLY A 136 5.40 55.69 32.08
CA GLY A 136 5.21 55.22 30.72
C GLY A 136 6.39 54.41 30.16
N GLY A 137 7.62 54.65 30.62
CA GLY A 137 8.81 53.91 30.18
C GLY A 137 8.77 52.44 30.63
N GLN A 138 8.36 52.20 31.87
CA GLN A 138 8.22 50.85 32.42
C GLN A 138 7.06 50.06 31.76
N LEU A 139 5.95 50.74 31.46
CA LEU A 139 4.84 50.14 30.71
C LEU A 139 5.25 49.83 29.28
N ALA A 140 6.01 50.71 28.63
CA ALA A 140 6.54 50.48 27.28
C ALA A 140 7.50 49.28 27.23
N GLU A 141 8.37 49.11 28.23
CA GLU A 141 9.24 47.92 28.33
C GLU A 141 8.41 46.63 28.44
N THR A 142 7.37 46.65 29.28
CA THR A 142 6.45 45.51 29.44
C THR A 142 5.72 45.21 28.13
N ASN A 143 5.17 46.23 27.46
CA ASN A 143 4.48 46.06 26.19
C ASN A 143 5.42 45.54 25.09
N GLY A 144 6.68 45.97 25.06
CA GLY A 144 7.68 45.42 24.15
C GLY A 144 7.97 43.93 24.39
N LYS A 145 8.00 43.48 25.65
CA LYS A 145 8.11 42.05 25.98
C LYS A 145 6.87 41.26 25.55
N VAL A 146 5.67 41.85 25.67
CA VAL A 146 4.42 41.22 25.20
C VAL A 146 4.41 41.10 23.67
N GLU A 147 4.80 42.14 22.95
CA GLU A 147 4.92 42.11 21.48
C GLU A 147 5.94 41.06 21.01
N GLN A 148 7.09 40.94 21.70
CA GLN A 148 8.06 39.87 21.43
C GLN A 148 7.47 38.47 21.65
N LEU A 149 6.67 38.28 22.69
CA LEU A 149 5.98 37.03 22.97
C LEU A 149 4.95 36.72 21.87
N GLU A 150 4.14 37.69 21.46
CA GLU A 150 3.18 37.54 20.36
C GLU A 150 3.88 37.10 19.06
N ASN A 151 4.99 37.76 18.71
CA ASN A 151 5.80 37.40 17.56
C ASN A 151 6.40 35.98 17.67
N THR A 152 6.87 35.59 18.86
CA THR A 152 7.44 34.25 19.10
C THR A 152 6.37 33.17 18.99
N VAL A 153 5.18 33.40 19.55
CA VAL A 153 4.03 32.49 19.44
C VAL A 153 3.59 32.37 17.99
N ALA A 154 3.52 33.47 17.24
CA ALA A 154 3.19 33.46 15.83
C ALA A 154 4.21 32.67 14.99
N ALA A 155 5.52 32.84 15.24
CA ALA A 155 6.56 32.08 14.55
C ALA A 155 6.48 30.57 14.85
N ASN A 156 6.15 30.21 16.09
CA ASN A 156 6.04 28.82 16.55
C ASN A 156 4.64 28.21 16.30
N SER A 157 3.72 28.95 15.69
CA SER A 157 2.37 28.49 15.40
C SER A 157 2.28 27.60 14.15
N LYS A 158 3.42 27.20 13.57
CA LYS A 158 3.48 26.43 12.32
C LYS A 158 4.30 25.15 12.45
N PHE A 159 3.81 24.09 11.82
CA PHE A 159 4.51 22.84 11.59
C PHE A 159 5.11 22.85 10.17
N LYS A 160 6.44 22.69 10.05
CA LYS A 160 7.16 22.70 8.77
C LYS A 160 7.65 21.30 8.40
N PHE A 161 7.36 20.83 7.19
CA PHE A 161 7.73 19.51 6.70
C PHE A 161 8.05 19.53 5.20
N THR A 162 8.84 18.58 4.73
CA THR A 162 9.11 18.34 3.30
C THR A 162 8.48 17.01 2.89
N THR A 163 8.24 16.85 1.58
CA THR A 163 7.80 15.57 1.00
C THR A 163 8.81 15.15 -0.06
N ASP A 164 8.56 14.02 -0.72
CA ASP A 164 9.39 13.56 -1.85
C ASP A 164 9.42 14.56 -3.03
N GLU A 165 8.52 15.55 -3.06
CA GLU A 165 8.56 16.67 -4.00
C GLU A 165 9.69 17.68 -3.70
N GLY A 166 10.37 17.58 -2.56
CA GLY A 166 11.54 18.38 -2.18
C GLY A 166 11.26 19.78 -1.62
N GLU A 167 10.06 20.33 -1.84
CA GLU A 167 9.68 21.65 -1.35
C GLU A 167 9.21 21.64 0.12
N ALA A 168 9.64 22.64 0.90
CA ALA A 168 9.20 22.79 2.28
C ALA A 168 7.80 23.39 2.34
N ARG A 169 6.90 22.72 3.07
CA ARG A 169 5.53 23.18 3.35
C ARG A 169 5.40 23.59 4.81
N GLU A 170 4.58 24.59 5.05
CA GLU A 170 4.22 25.06 6.39
C GLU A 170 2.71 24.87 6.59
N HIS A 171 2.32 24.40 7.78
CA HIS A 171 0.93 24.21 8.15
C HIS A 171 0.67 24.84 9.51
N SER A 172 -0.41 25.60 9.68
CA SER A 172 -0.74 26.21 10.97
C SER A 172 -1.12 25.13 11.99
N LEU A 173 -0.68 25.26 13.24
CA LEU A 173 -1.02 24.34 14.34
C LEU A 173 -2.49 24.42 14.75
N THR A 174 -3.20 25.49 14.36
CA THR A 174 -4.63 25.66 14.60
C THR A 174 -5.50 25.01 13.54
N ASP A 175 -4.92 24.66 12.39
CA ASP A 175 -5.64 24.10 11.25
C ASP A 175 -5.51 22.58 11.24
N ASN A 176 -6.51 21.89 10.70
CA ASN A 176 -6.44 20.43 10.55
C ASN A 176 -5.37 20.02 9.53
N LEU A 177 -4.35 19.28 9.97
CA LEU A 177 -3.40 18.59 9.09
C LEU A 177 -3.97 17.21 8.71
N ASN A 178 -4.39 17.06 7.45
CA ASN A 178 -4.94 15.80 6.97
C ASN A 178 -3.83 14.87 6.46
N ILE A 179 -3.53 13.82 7.22
CA ILE A 179 -2.67 12.72 6.78
C ILE A 179 -3.58 11.55 6.37
N LYS A 180 -3.68 11.29 5.07
CA LYS A 180 -4.56 10.25 4.51
C LYS A 180 -3.74 9.19 3.79
N GLY A 181 -4.07 7.93 4.04
CA GLY A 181 -3.56 6.82 3.25
C GLY A 181 -4.29 6.71 1.90
N ASP A 182 -3.66 6.00 0.97
CA ASP A 182 -4.24 5.63 -0.33
C ASP A 182 -4.80 4.19 -0.28
N ASN A 183 -5.00 3.57 -1.45
CA ASN A 183 -5.43 2.20 -1.65
C ASN A 183 -4.58 1.20 -0.86
N ASN A 184 -3.25 1.38 -0.78
CA ASN A 184 -2.33 0.41 -0.17
C ASN A 184 -1.86 0.77 1.25
N ILE A 185 -2.05 2.02 1.68
CA ILE A 185 -1.58 2.52 2.97
C ILE A 185 -2.81 2.92 3.80
N SER A 186 -2.84 2.48 5.05
CA SER A 186 -3.81 2.93 6.05
C SER A 186 -3.17 3.95 6.98
N VAL A 187 -3.94 4.98 7.34
CA VAL A 187 -3.55 5.97 8.34
C VAL A 187 -4.68 6.05 9.35
N THR A 188 -4.42 5.67 10.59
CA THR A 188 -5.43 5.58 11.66
C THR A 188 -4.88 6.14 12.96
N SER A 189 -5.73 6.76 13.78
CA SER A 189 -5.37 7.06 15.17
C SER A 189 -5.35 5.74 15.94
N LYS A 190 -4.20 5.41 16.54
CA LYS A 190 -4.06 4.22 17.38
C LYS A 190 -4.50 4.52 18.81
N ASP A 191 -4.16 5.72 19.29
CA ASP A 191 -4.54 6.27 20.59
C ASP A 191 -4.44 7.80 20.55
N LYS A 192 -4.50 8.45 21.73
CA LYS A 192 -4.49 9.91 21.88
C LYS A 192 -3.24 10.57 21.30
N ASP A 193 -2.10 9.90 21.36
CA ASP A 193 -0.79 10.49 21.06
C ASP A 193 -0.17 9.89 19.78
N ASN A 194 -0.70 8.77 19.26
CA ASN A 194 -0.11 8.04 18.14
C ASN A 194 -1.00 7.96 16.89
N ILE A 195 -0.39 8.27 15.74
CA ILE A 195 -0.91 7.95 14.40
C ILE A 195 -0.20 6.70 13.90
N GLN A 196 -0.96 5.66 13.56
CA GLN A 196 -0.44 4.45 12.92
C GLN A 196 -0.54 4.59 11.41
N ILE A 197 0.60 4.44 10.74
CA ILE A 197 0.71 4.34 9.29
C ILE A 197 1.16 2.91 8.98
N ALA A 198 0.34 2.16 8.25
CA ALA A 198 0.60 0.75 7.98
C ALA A 198 0.18 0.36 6.57
N LEU A 199 0.85 -0.65 6.01
CA LEU A 199 0.38 -1.36 4.82
C LEU A 199 -0.94 -2.06 5.13
N LYS A 200 -1.83 -2.11 4.14
CA LYS A 200 -3.00 -2.99 4.22
C LYS A 200 -2.58 -4.44 3.92
N ASP A 201 -3.42 -5.39 4.34
CA ASP A 201 -3.18 -6.82 4.08
C ASP A 201 -3.06 -7.10 2.58
N ASP A 202 -3.95 -6.48 1.79
CA ASP A 202 -3.92 -6.54 0.34
C ASP A 202 -3.26 -5.30 -0.28
N ILE A 203 -2.31 -5.54 -1.18
CA ILE A 203 -1.56 -4.49 -1.88
C ILE A 203 -1.85 -4.57 -3.38
N SER A 204 -2.47 -3.53 -3.90
CA SER A 204 -2.78 -3.36 -5.33
C SER A 204 -1.70 -2.51 -6.01
N VAL A 205 -0.84 -3.15 -6.80
CA VAL A 205 0.21 -2.48 -7.58
C VAL A 205 0.15 -2.90 -9.05
N LYS A 206 0.57 -2.01 -9.96
CA LYS A 206 0.61 -2.31 -11.40
C LYS A 206 1.67 -3.35 -11.75
N THR A 207 2.81 -3.28 -11.06
CA THR A 207 3.96 -4.16 -11.26
C THR A 207 4.73 -4.32 -9.96
N ILE A 208 5.16 -5.54 -9.66
CA ILE A 208 6.17 -5.86 -8.65
C ILE A 208 7.46 -6.18 -9.41
N LYS A 209 8.57 -5.54 -9.03
CA LYS A 209 9.91 -5.90 -9.48
C LYS A 209 10.72 -6.26 -8.23
N ALA A 210 11.23 -7.48 -8.16
CA ALA A 210 12.03 -7.96 -7.03
C ALA A 210 13.31 -8.61 -7.55
N GLY A 211 14.47 -8.00 -7.26
CA GLY A 211 15.78 -8.50 -7.69
C GLY A 211 16.74 -7.38 -8.08
N ALA A 212 17.83 -7.74 -8.74
CA ALA A 212 18.85 -6.79 -9.17
C ALA A 212 18.36 -5.95 -10.36
N THR A 213 18.68 -4.66 -10.34
CA THR A 213 18.38 -3.73 -11.43
C THR A 213 19.65 -3.08 -11.95
N ASP A 214 19.64 -2.66 -13.21
CA ASP A 214 20.64 -1.76 -13.75
C ASP A 214 20.43 -0.32 -13.23
N ASP A 215 21.36 0.59 -13.57
CA ASP A 215 21.29 2.02 -13.21
C ASP A 215 20.05 2.74 -13.79
N LYS A 216 19.31 2.08 -14.68
CA LYS A 216 18.07 2.59 -15.31
C LYS A 216 16.82 1.97 -14.68
N GLY A 217 16.95 1.14 -13.64
CA GLY A 217 15.84 0.47 -12.96
C GLY A 217 15.22 -0.69 -13.75
N ASN A 218 15.90 -1.21 -14.76
CA ASN A 218 15.51 -2.42 -15.48
C ASN A 218 16.02 -3.65 -14.76
N LEU A 219 15.20 -4.68 -14.64
CA LEU A 219 15.56 -5.91 -13.95
C LEU A 219 16.63 -6.69 -14.74
N THR A 220 17.77 -6.93 -14.10
CA THR A 220 18.86 -7.77 -14.62
C THR A 220 18.68 -9.21 -14.19
N SER A 221 18.26 -9.43 -12.94
CA SER A 221 17.84 -10.74 -12.41
C SER A 221 16.74 -10.59 -11.36
N GLY A 222 15.82 -11.56 -11.28
CA GLY A 222 14.73 -11.57 -10.32
C GLY A 222 13.35 -11.80 -10.93
N VAL A 223 12.31 -11.36 -10.22
CA VAL A 223 10.90 -11.56 -10.58
C VAL A 223 10.23 -10.24 -10.98
N THR A 224 9.44 -10.29 -12.04
CA THR A 224 8.44 -9.27 -12.39
C THR A 224 7.05 -9.88 -12.35
N ALA A 225 6.13 -9.30 -11.59
CA ALA A 225 4.73 -9.68 -11.57
C ALA A 225 3.86 -8.47 -11.96
N GLY A 226 2.91 -8.63 -12.88
CA GLY A 226 2.01 -7.54 -13.27
C GLY A 226 1.03 -7.95 -14.36
N LYS A 227 0.56 -6.96 -15.13
CA LYS A 227 -0.44 -7.18 -16.19
C LYS A 227 -0.04 -8.22 -17.25
N GLU A 228 1.26 -8.40 -17.47
CA GLU A 228 1.79 -9.36 -18.46
C GLU A 228 2.03 -10.76 -17.86
N GLY A 229 1.64 -10.98 -16.59
CA GLY A 229 1.84 -12.24 -15.88
C GLY A 229 3.02 -12.21 -14.91
N LEU A 230 3.56 -13.40 -14.63
CA LEU A 230 4.73 -13.63 -13.79
C LEU A 230 5.93 -13.96 -14.69
N MET A 231 7.02 -13.24 -14.53
CA MET A 231 8.28 -13.53 -15.22
C MET A 231 9.41 -13.63 -14.20
N TYR A 232 10.22 -14.66 -14.30
CA TYR A 232 11.55 -14.71 -13.70
C TYR A 232 12.60 -14.50 -14.77
N LYS A 233 13.64 -13.73 -14.45
CA LYS A 233 14.82 -13.52 -15.27
C LYS A 233 16.06 -13.85 -14.45
N SER A 234 16.95 -14.66 -15.00
CA SER A 234 18.25 -14.97 -14.40
C SER A 234 19.34 -14.07 -14.97
N GLU A 235 20.48 -13.98 -14.28
CA GLU A 235 21.66 -13.21 -14.71
C GLU A 235 22.22 -13.72 -16.05
N ASP A 236 22.11 -15.03 -16.31
CA ASP A 236 22.49 -15.68 -17.56
C ASP A 236 21.53 -15.40 -18.73
N GLY A 237 20.45 -14.64 -18.49
CA GLY A 237 19.44 -14.32 -19.49
C GLY A 237 18.32 -15.35 -19.63
N THR A 238 18.35 -16.46 -18.88
CA THR A 238 17.22 -17.42 -18.83
C THR A 238 15.96 -16.68 -18.37
N LYS A 239 14.83 -16.91 -19.06
CA LYS A 239 13.52 -16.35 -18.71
C LYS A 239 12.51 -17.46 -18.51
N ILE A 240 11.75 -17.38 -17.43
CA ILE A 240 10.59 -18.25 -17.17
C ILE A 240 9.38 -17.32 -17.13
N VAL A 241 8.32 -17.67 -17.85
CA VAL A 241 7.13 -16.82 -18.01
C VAL A 241 5.87 -17.63 -17.76
N ILE A 242 4.94 -17.06 -16.99
CA ILE A 242 3.59 -17.57 -16.80
C ILE A 242 2.65 -16.41 -17.13
N ASN A 243 1.91 -16.51 -18.21
CA ASN A 243 0.99 -15.46 -18.67
C ASN A 243 -0.25 -16.04 -19.36
N LYS A 244 -1.05 -15.17 -19.99
CA LYS A 244 -2.27 -15.56 -20.71
C LYS A 244 -2.03 -16.57 -21.85
N ASP A 245 -0.80 -16.66 -22.36
CA ASP A 245 -0.42 -17.55 -23.45
C ASP A 245 0.08 -18.91 -22.94
N GLY A 246 0.23 -19.07 -21.61
CA GLY A 246 0.62 -20.32 -20.96
C GLY A 246 1.89 -20.19 -20.13
N ILE A 247 2.64 -21.30 -20.06
CA ILE A 247 3.89 -21.42 -19.30
C ILE A 247 5.05 -21.64 -20.27
N ASP A 248 6.03 -20.74 -20.24
CA ASP A 248 7.34 -20.93 -20.85
C ASP A 248 8.37 -21.19 -19.72
N ALA A 249 8.93 -22.40 -19.69
CA ALA A 249 9.89 -22.82 -18.68
C ALA A 249 11.34 -22.41 -18.99
N GLY A 250 11.61 -21.65 -20.06
CA GLY A 250 12.96 -21.19 -20.38
C GLY A 250 13.95 -22.34 -20.64
N GLU A 251 13.48 -23.37 -21.33
CA GLU A 251 14.20 -24.63 -21.62
C GLU A 251 14.64 -25.41 -20.36
N LYS A 252 14.02 -25.15 -19.21
CA LYS A 252 14.30 -25.87 -17.96
C LYS A 252 13.39 -27.09 -17.80
N LYS A 253 13.92 -28.10 -17.10
CA LYS A 253 13.15 -29.31 -16.76
C LYS A 253 12.05 -28.95 -15.76
N ILE A 254 10.82 -29.37 -16.05
CA ILE A 254 9.71 -29.33 -15.11
C ILE A 254 9.68 -30.68 -14.37
N SER A 255 10.01 -30.67 -13.08
CA SER A 255 10.02 -31.85 -12.21
C SER A 255 8.87 -31.80 -11.20
N HIS A 256 8.61 -32.91 -10.50
CA HIS A 256 7.53 -33.04 -9.52
C HIS A 256 6.11 -32.86 -10.09
N VAL A 257 5.93 -33.24 -11.36
CA VAL A 257 4.61 -33.34 -11.99
C VAL A 257 3.93 -34.62 -11.51
N ALA A 258 2.80 -34.48 -10.82
CA ALA A 258 1.95 -35.61 -10.42
C ALA A 258 1.48 -36.41 -11.65
N ASP A 259 1.01 -37.65 -11.45
CA ASP A 259 0.43 -38.43 -12.55
C ASP A 259 -0.82 -37.69 -13.06
N GLY A 260 -0.79 -37.20 -14.30
CA GLY A 260 -1.91 -36.51 -14.92
C GLY A 260 -3.02 -37.47 -15.34
N GLU A 261 -4.26 -37.01 -15.45
CA GLU A 261 -5.32 -37.84 -16.01
C GLU A 261 -5.03 -38.17 -17.48
N VAL A 262 -5.10 -39.45 -17.86
CA VAL A 262 -4.96 -39.89 -19.26
C VAL A 262 -6.33 -40.25 -19.82
N SER A 263 -7.03 -39.23 -20.33
CA SER A 263 -8.33 -39.36 -20.98
C SER A 263 -8.41 -38.42 -22.19
N LYS A 264 -9.45 -38.56 -23.02
CA LYS A 264 -9.60 -37.80 -24.27
C LYS A 264 -9.69 -36.29 -24.05
N ASP A 265 -10.30 -35.89 -22.94
CA ASP A 265 -10.62 -34.50 -22.64
C ASP A 265 -9.69 -33.89 -21.56
N SER A 266 -8.65 -34.63 -21.15
CA SER A 266 -7.68 -34.18 -20.15
C SER A 266 -6.84 -33.00 -20.64
N GLN A 267 -6.58 -32.06 -19.75
CA GLN A 267 -5.66 -30.93 -19.95
C GLN A 267 -4.44 -31.01 -19.02
N ASP A 268 -4.27 -32.15 -18.35
CA ASP A 268 -3.18 -32.36 -17.41
C ASP A 268 -1.87 -32.62 -18.14
N ALA A 269 -0.77 -32.14 -17.55
CA ALA A 269 0.56 -32.56 -17.97
C ALA A 269 0.79 -34.03 -17.55
N VAL A 270 1.22 -34.87 -18.50
CA VAL A 270 1.67 -36.23 -18.21
C VAL A 270 3.16 -36.26 -17.86
N ASN A 271 3.54 -37.11 -16.92
CA ASN A 271 4.93 -37.21 -16.48
C ASN A 271 5.68 -38.37 -17.16
N GLY A 272 7.00 -38.43 -16.92
CA GLY A 272 7.86 -39.47 -17.50
C GLY A 272 7.49 -40.90 -17.10
N LYS A 273 6.95 -41.13 -15.90
CA LYS A 273 6.50 -42.45 -15.44
C LYS A 273 5.33 -42.96 -16.30
N GLN A 274 4.39 -42.08 -16.64
CA GLN A 274 3.25 -42.44 -17.49
C GLN A 274 3.68 -42.73 -18.94
N LEU A 275 4.55 -41.89 -19.52
CA LEU A 275 5.08 -42.14 -20.87
C LEU A 275 5.91 -43.43 -20.92
N TYR A 276 6.69 -43.71 -19.87
CA TYR A 276 7.47 -44.94 -19.74
C TYR A 276 6.57 -46.20 -19.74
N ALA A 277 5.45 -46.19 -19.01
CA ALA A 277 4.50 -47.30 -19.00
C ALA A 277 3.89 -47.57 -20.39
N THR A 278 3.61 -46.52 -21.17
CA THR A 278 3.18 -46.66 -22.57
C THR A 278 4.28 -47.26 -23.44
N ASN A 279 5.52 -46.79 -23.30
CA ASN A 279 6.65 -47.31 -24.08
C ASN A 279 6.92 -48.79 -23.80
N GLN A 280 6.77 -49.27 -22.55
CA GLN A 280 6.86 -50.70 -22.26
C GLN A 280 5.83 -51.54 -23.04
N ARG A 281 4.59 -51.06 -23.15
CA ARG A 281 3.55 -51.75 -23.95
C ARG A 281 3.90 -51.76 -25.44
N ILE A 282 4.54 -50.70 -25.95
CA ILE A 282 5.01 -50.64 -27.34
C ILE A 282 6.13 -51.67 -27.58
N ASP A 283 7.11 -51.76 -26.68
CA ASP A 283 8.21 -52.74 -26.78
C ASP A 283 7.68 -54.18 -26.79
N GLU A 284 6.65 -54.49 -26.00
CA GLU A 284 5.97 -55.78 -26.00
C GLU A 284 5.31 -56.08 -27.35
N ILE A 285 4.61 -55.11 -27.94
CA ILE A 285 3.97 -55.23 -29.26
C ILE A 285 5.02 -55.48 -30.34
N GLU A 286 6.15 -54.76 -30.32
CA GLU A 286 7.23 -54.95 -31.28
C GLU A 286 7.79 -56.38 -31.23
N ASN A 287 7.94 -56.93 -30.01
CA ASN A 287 8.39 -58.30 -29.82
C ASN A 287 7.36 -59.33 -30.32
N VAL A 288 6.06 -59.09 -30.09
CA VAL A 288 4.99 -59.92 -30.65
C VAL A 288 5.02 -59.88 -32.18
N ASN A 289 5.18 -58.69 -32.77
CA ASN A 289 5.24 -58.53 -34.22
C ASN A 289 6.42 -59.28 -34.85
N LYS A 290 7.62 -59.23 -34.24
CA LYS A 290 8.78 -60.03 -34.69
C LYS A 290 8.45 -61.53 -34.71
N LYS A 291 7.84 -62.05 -33.64
CA LYS A 291 7.41 -63.47 -33.57
C LYS A 291 6.34 -63.82 -34.61
N VAL A 292 5.41 -62.91 -34.87
CA VAL A 292 4.38 -63.10 -35.92
C VAL A 292 5.03 -63.18 -37.29
N ILE A 293 5.96 -62.27 -37.62
CA ILE A 293 6.70 -62.27 -38.89
C ILE A 293 7.47 -63.58 -39.05
N GLU A 294 8.18 -64.04 -38.02
CA GLU A 294 8.88 -65.34 -38.04
C GLU A 294 7.92 -66.50 -38.32
N LYS A 295 6.76 -66.54 -37.67
CA LYS A 295 5.73 -67.56 -37.91
C LYS A 295 5.18 -67.51 -39.34
N VAL A 296 4.93 -66.32 -39.88
CA VAL A 296 4.47 -66.13 -41.25
C VAL A 296 5.51 -66.62 -42.25
N ASN A 297 6.79 -66.28 -42.06
CA ASN A 297 7.89 -66.74 -42.91
C ASN A 297 8.04 -68.27 -42.86
N ASN A 298 7.96 -68.86 -41.66
CA ASN A 298 7.98 -70.32 -41.49
C ASN A 298 6.80 -71.00 -42.18
N ASN A 299 5.60 -70.41 -42.09
CA ASN A 299 4.42 -70.91 -42.80
C ASN A 299 4.60 -70.79 -44.32
N SER A 300 5.15 -69.69 -44.83
CA SER A 300 5.49 -69.52 -46.25
C SER A 300 6.38 -70.67 -46.73
N HIS A 301 7.46 -70.98 -46.00
CA HIS A 301 8.33 -72.10 -46.34
C HIS A 301 7.66 -73.48 -46.27
N ARG A 302 6.75 -73.69 -45.31
CA ARG A 302 5.97 -74.93 -45.22
C ARG A 302 5.00 -75.07 -46.38
N ILE A 303 4.37 -73.98 -46.80
CA ILE A 303 3.49 -73.93 -47.98
C ILE A 303 4.29 -74.23 -49.24
N ASP A 304 5.48 -73.65 -49.42
CA ASP A 304 6.36 -73.96 -50.57
C ASP A 304 6.77 -75.43 -50.61
N LYS A 305 7.07 -76.03 -49.45
CA LYS A 305 7.37 -77.46 -49.34
C LYS A 305 6.15 -78.31 -49.69
N LEU A 306 4.96 -77.91 -49.21
CA LEU A 306 3.72 -78.61 -49.51
C LEU A 306 3.40 -78.55 -51.01
N ASP A 307 3.51 -77.37 -51.64
CA ASP A 307 3.31 -77.21 -53.09
C ASP A 307 4.23 -78.16 -53.89
N LYS A 308 5.52 -78.22 -53.54
CA LYS A 308 6.46 -79.19 -54.14
C LYS A 308 6.02 -80.64 -53.93
N LYS A 309 5.59 -81.02 -52.72
CA LYS A 309 5.12 -82.39 -52.43
C LYS A 309 3.87 -82.74 -53.23
N VAL A 310 2.90 -81.83 -53.29
CA VAL A 310 1.68 -82.00 -54.08
C VAL A 310 2.00 -82.14 -55.56
N ASN A 311 2.88 -81.30 -56.11
CA ASN A 311 3.26 -81.38 -57.52
C ASN A 311 3.94 -82.72 -57.85
N LYS A 312 4.81 -83.22 -56.97
CA LYS A 312 5.44 -84.56 -57.10
C LYS A 312 4.42 -85.69 -56.98
N GLY A 313 3.51 -85.62 -56.01
CA GLY A 313 2.45 -86.61 -55.82
C GLY A 313 1.55 -86.73 -57.04
N LEU A 314 1.16 -85.60 -57.63
CA LEU A 314 0.36 -85.57 -58.85
C LEU A 314 1.15 -86.03 -60.08
N ALA A 315 2.44 -85.66 -60.22
CA ALA A 315 3.29 -86.18 -61.28
C ALA A 315 3.45 -87.71 -61.19
N ASN A 316 3.67 -88.24 -59.99
CA ASN A 316 3.73 -89.68 -59.72
C ASN A 316 2.41 -90.37 -60.12
N ALA A 317 1.26 -89.82 -59.69
CA ALA A 317 -0.05 -90.36 -60.05
C ALA A 317 -0.29 -90.35 -61.57
N ALA A 318 0.07 -89.25 -62.25
CA ALA A 318 0.00 -89.15 -63.71
C ALA A 318 0.88 -90.21 -64.39
N ALA A 319 2.12 -90.38 -63.93
CA ALA A 319 3.04 -91.39 -64.46
C ALA A 319 2.45 -92.80 -64.28
N MET A 320 1.91 -93.13 -63.11
CA MET A 320 1.29 -94.44 -62.85
C MET A 320 0.04 -94.67 -63.71
N SER A 321 -0.75 -93.61 -63.98
CA SER A 321 -1.92 -93.72 -64.83
C SER A 321 -1.55 -94.07 -66.28
N GLY A 322 -0.44 -93.53 -66.78
CA GLY A 322 0.10 -93.84 -68.11
C GLY A 322 0.83 -95.18 -68.22
N VAL A 323 1.00 -95.94 -67.12
CA VAL A 323 1.54 -97.30 -67.19
C VAL A 323 0.48 -98.21 -67.80
N GLU A 324 0.64 -98.49 -69.08
CA GLU A 324 -0.16 -99.44 -69.85
C GLU A 324 0.57 -100.77 -69.98
N PHE A 325 -0.16 -101.86 -69.78
CA PHE A 325 0.38 -103.20 -69.86
C PHE A 325 -0.13 -103.88 -71.14
N MET A 326 0.76 -104.60 -71.83
CA MET A 326 0.35 -105.49 -72.93
C MET A 326 -0.55 -106.61 -72.42
N ASP A 327 -1.53 -107.05 -73.21
CA ASP A 327 -2.34 -108.22 -72.84
C ASP A 327 -1.47 -109.48 -72.81
N ILE A 328 -1.70 -110.34 -71.82
CA ILE A 328 -0.86 -111.49 -71.47
C ILE A 328 -1.72 -112.73 -71.23
N GLY A 329 -1.25 -113.92 -71.61
CA GLY A 329 -1.89 -115.21 -71.36
C GLY A 329 -1.69 -115.74 -69.93
N VAL A 330 -2.24 -116.92 -69.62
CA VAL A 330 -2.08 -117.58 -68.31
C VAL A 330 -0.60 -117.82 -68.00
N ASN A 331 -0.22 -117.59 -66.74
CA ASN A 331 1.16 -117.75 -66.24
C ASN A 331 2.19 -116.86 -66.96
N GLN A 332 1.74 -115.78 -67.62
CA GLN A 332 2.63 -114.76 -68.15
C GLN A 332 2.67 -113.54 -67.22
N ALA A 333 3.76 -112.77 -67.35
CA ALA A 333 3.95 -111.50 -66.67
C ALA A 333 4.49 -110.46 -67.65
N THR A 334 4.17 -109.19 -67.42
CA THR A 334 4.66 -108.07 -68.21
C THR A 334 5.20 -106.97 -67.30
N VAL A 335 6.16 -106.21 -67.82
CA VAL A 335 6.71 -105.02 -67.20
C VAL A 335 6.42 -103.83 -68.11
N ALA A 336 6.03 -102.71 -67.51
CA ALA A 336 5.75 -101.49 -68.24
C ALA A 336 6.36 -100.28 -67.52
N ALA A 337 6.67 -99.24 -68.28
CA ALA A 337 7.19 -97.99 -67.76
C ALA A 337 6.47 -96.82 -68.41
N ALA A 338 6.27 -95.74 -67.66
CA ALA A 338 5.64 -94.52 -68.13
C ALA A 338 6.26 -93.28 -67.47
N VAL A 339 6.08 -92.14 -68.11
CA VAL A 339 6.49 -90.83 -67.58
C VAL A 339 5.25 -89.96 -67.43
N GLY A 340 5.19 -89.19 -66.34
CA GLY A 340 4.09 -88.28 -66.06
C GLY A 340 4.60 -86.95 -65.55
N GLY A 341 3.82 -85.90 -65.70
CA GLY A 341 4.21 -84.58 -65.24
C GLY A 341 3.04 -83.72 -64.76
N TYR A 342 3.33 -82.82 -63.84
CA TYR A 342 2.39 -81.82 -63.32
C TYR A 342 3.13 -80.53 -62.93
N LYS A 343 2.67 -79.39 -63.45
CA LYS A 343 3.27 -78.05 -63.22
C LYS A 343 4.80 -78.04 -63.27
N GLY A 344 5.39 -78.65 -64.30
CA GLY A 344 6.84 -78.68 -64.52
C GLY A 344 7.61 -79.73 -63.70
N THR A 345 6.95 -80.46 -62.80
CA THR A 345 7.52 -81.63 -62.10
C THR A 345 7.29 -82.88 -62.94
N GLN A 346 8.31 -83.74 -63.05
CA GLN A 346 8.25 -85.00 -63.82
C GLN A 346 8.48 -86.21 -62.90
N ALA A 347 7.80 -87.30 -63.20
CA ALA A 347 7.90 -88.56 -62.48
C ALA A 347 8.04 -89.73 -63.46
N VAL A 348 8.67 -90.79 -62.99
CA VAL A 348 8.80 -92.05 -63.72
C VAL A 348 8.07 -93.14 -62.94
N ALA A 349 7.23 -93.90 -63.64
CA ALA A 349 6.52 -95.04 -63.10
C ALA A 349 6.99 -96.33 -63.76
N VAL A 350 7.08 -97.39 -62.96
CA VAL A 350 7.26 -98.76 -63.43
C VAL A 350 6.14 -99.61 -62.86
N GLY A 351 5.70 -100.60 -63.62
CA GLY A 351 4.69 -101.53 -63.17
C GLY A 351 4.99 -102.94 -63.61
N VAL A 352 4.43 -103.88 -62.86
CA VAL A 352 4.40 -105.30 -63.20
C VAL A 352 2.95 -105.77 -63.21
N GLN A 353 2.60 -106.63 -64.15
CA GLN A 353 1.29 -107.28 -64.21
C GLN A 353 1.48 -108.78 -64.41
N GLY A 354 0.69 -109.58 -63.70
CA GLY A 354 0.64 -111.04 -63.85
C GLY A 354 -0.78 -111.55 -64.07
N ALA A 355 -0.88 -112.67 -64.79
CA ALA A 355 -2.13 -113.36 -65.10
C ALA A 355 -2.13 -114.78 -64.51
N PRO A 356 -2.39 -114.94 -63.19
CA PRO A 356 -2.32 -116.26 -62.55
C PRO A 356 -3.39 -117.24 -63.06
N THR A 357 -4.51 -116.74 -63.60
CA THR A 357 -5.54 -117.55 -64.26
C THR A 357 -6.03 -116.84 -65.53
N GLU A 358 -6.85 -117.51 -66.36
CA GLU A 358 -7.42 -116.91 -67.57
C GLU A 358 -8.28 -115.68 -67.27
N ASN A 359 -8.93 -115.67 -66.10
CA ASN A 359 -9.89 -114.63 -65.73
C ASN A 359 -9.33 -113.62 -64.73
N ILE A 360 -8.15 -113.83 -64.14
CA ILE A 360 -7.57 -112.92 -63.15
C ILE A 360 -6.36 -112.19 -63.74
N ARG A 361 -6.34 -110.88 -63.59
CA ARG A 361 -5.16 -110.04 -63.76
C ARG A 361 -4.87 -109.32 -62.46
N ILE A 362 -3.60 -109.27 -62.07
CA ILE A 362 -3.13 -108.48 -60.93
C ILE A 362 -2.01 -107.58 -61.42
N ASN A 363 -2.02 -106.31 -61.02
CA ASN A 363 -0.95 -105.37 -61.31
C ASN A 363 -0.47 -104.68 -60.04
N ALA A 364 0.79 -104.29 -60.07
CA ALA A 364 1.42 -103.40 -59.11
C ALA A 364 2.16 -102.32 -59.89
N LYS A 365 2.02 -101.06 -59.48
CA LYS A 365 2.68 -99.91 -60.07
C LYS A 365 3.39 -99.14 -58.97
N MET A 366 4.55 -98.58 -59.30
CA MET A 366 5.30 -97.70 -58.42
C MET A 366 5.83 -96.53 -59.25
N ALA A 367 5.66 -95.30 -58.75
CA ALA A 367 6.25 -94.10 -59.32
C ALA A 367 7.19 -93.41 -58.36
N LEU A 368 8.20 -92.77 -58.95
CA LEU A 368 9.23 -92.02 -58.27
C LEU A 368 9.40 -90.67 -58.96
N THR A 369 9.44 -89.61 -58.17
CA THR A 369 9.83 -88.27 -58.64
C THR A 369 11.23 -87.94 -58.12
N PRO A 370 12.25 -87.87 -59.00
CA PRO A 370 13.61 -87.50 -58.61
C PRO A 370 13.70 -86.05 -58.12
N GLY A 371 14.67 -85.77 -57.24
CA GLY A 371 14.96 -84.42 -56.75
C GLY A 371 15.64 -84.43 -55.39
N SER A 372 15.74 -83.27 -54.74
CA SER A 372 16.41 -83.14 -53.42
C SER A 372 15.75 -83.96 -52.31
N HIS A 373 14.49 -84.34 -52.46
CA HIS A 373 13.80 -85.38 -51.69
C HIS A 373 13.00 -86.21 -52.68
N VAL A 374 13.21 -87.52 -52.70
CA VAL A 374 12.46 -88.42 -53.58
C VAL A 374 11.08 -88.65 -52.97
N GLU A 375 10.03 -88.37 -53.72
CA GLU A 375 8.66 -88.73 -53.36
C GLU A 375 8.25 -89.94 -54.19
N SER A 376 7.72 -90.95 -53.53
CA SER A 376 7.27 -92.19 -54.15
C SER A 376 5.77 -92.37 -53.98
N MET A 377 5.16 -93.08 -54.92
CA MET A 377 3.76 -93.49 -54.86
C MET A 377 3.66 -94.93 -55.36
N TYR A 378 2.73 -95.71 -54.82
CA TYR A 378 2.49 -97.07 -55.26
C TYR A 378 1.00 -97.37 -55.33
N SER A 379 0.62 -98.33 -56.17
CA SER A 379 -0.74 -98.83 -56.28
C SER A 379 -0.71 -100.30 -56.64
N VAL A 380 -1.66 -101.04 -56.09
CA VAL A 380 -1.92 -102.43 -56.46
C VAL A 380 -3.37 -102.57 -56.90
N GLY A 381 -3.60 -103.33 -57.97
CA GLY A 381 -4.93 -103.52 -58.53
C GLY A 381 -5.12 -104.95 -58.99
N ALA A 382 -6.38 -105.41 -58.97
CA ALA A 382 -6.76 -106.69 -59.53
C ALA A 382 -8.01 -106.50 -60.40
N ALA A 383 -8.09 -107.26 -61.49
CA ALA A 383 -9.23 -107.28 -62.39
C ALA A 383 -9.65 -108.73 -62.62
N TYR A 384 -10.97 -108.94 -62.69
CA TYR A 384 -11.57 -110.23 -63.00
C TYR A 384 -12.41 -110.14 -64.27
N ARG A 385 -12.20 -111.05 -65.22
CA ARG A 385 -12.98 -111.15 -66.46
C ARG A 385 -14.13 -112.13 -66.26
N PHE A 386 -15.37 -111.63 -66.42
CA PHE A 386 -16.56 -112.47 -66.45
C PHE A 386 -16.88 -112.86 -67.89
N ASN A 387 -17.07 -114.16 -68.13
CA ASN A 387 -17.52 -114.66 -69.42
C ASN A 387 -19.03 -114.89 -69.33
N PHE A 388 -19.82 -114.07 -70.00
CA PHE A 388 -21.25 -114.30 -70.20
C PHE A 388 -21.43 -115.19 -71.42
N LYS A 389 -22.33 -116.17 -71.32
CA LYS A 389 -22.68 -117.06 -72.43
C LYS A 389 -23.68 -116.42 -73.37
#